data_AF-A0A950BLN3-F1
#
_entry.id   AF-A0A950BLN3-F1
#
_cell.length_a   1.000
_cell.length_b   1.000
_cell.length_c   1.000
_cell.angle_alpha   90.00
_cell.angle_beta   90.00
_cell.angle_gamma   90.00
#
_symmetry.space_group_name_H-M   'P 1'
#
loop_
_entity.id
_entity.type
_entity.pdbx_description
1 polymer ?
#
loop_
_entity_poly.entity_id
_entity_poly.type
_entity_poly.pdbx_seq_one_letter_code
_entity_poly.pdbx_strand_id
1 'polypeptide(L)'
;MKAIRVFLLAVTLGAAAAPFASAHYGYRQYYDTTWAYSTTYNYYYVTYYYQPVVTQTTYDYHYCIYYPSQPNYIYYYNPVSQVYWGRYEIGSKGDKRYSILADKDRKKDLKEIPEKAFPEPGKMPTIPGAKDSVAMEPPPENVPKDKK
;
A
#
# COMPACT_ATOMS: atom_id res chain seq x y z
N MET A 1 -22.52 -24.28 56.26
CA MET A 1 -22.88 -24.81 54.92
C MET A 1 -22.54 -23.74 53.89
N LYS A 2 -21.81 -24.10 52.83
CA LYS A 2 -21.07 -23.19 51.93
C LYS A 2 -22.00 -22.45 50.95
N ALA A 3 -21.77 -21.14 50.79
CA ALA A 3 -22.43 -20.28 49.82
C ALA A 3 -21.92 -20.59 48.39
N ILE A 4 -22.84 -20.84 47.46
CA ILE A 4 -22.55 -20.98 46.04
C ILE A 4 -22.60 -19.59 45.41
N ARG A 5 -21.46 -19.08 44.95
CA ARG A 5 -21.35 -17.88 44.13
C ARG A 5 -21.47 -18.30 42.67
N VAL A 6 -22.53 -17.85 42.00
CA VAL A 6 -22.71 -18.04 40.56
C VAL A 6 -21.96 -16.91 39.85
N PHE A 7 -20.90 -17.25 39.12
CA PHE A 7 -20.18 -16.35 38.24
C PHE A 7 -20.90 -16.32 36.87
N LEU A 8 -21.49 -15.18 36.52
CA LEU A 8 -22.01 -14.92 35.18
C LEU A 8 -20.84 -14.59 34.25
N LEU A 9 -20.57 -15.49 33.30
CA LEU A 9 -19.58 -15.29 32.25
C LEU A 9 -20.21 -14.44 31.13
N ALA A 10 -19.85 -13.16 31.06
CA ALA A 10 -20.24 -12.29 29.96
C ALA A 10 -19.37 -12.63 28.73
N VAL A 11 -19.99 -13.26 27.72
CA VAL A 11 -19.38 -13.45 26.40
C VAL A 11 -19.55 -12.15 25.62
N THR A 12 -18.47 -11.37 25.49
CA THR A 12 -18.43 -10.24 24.56
C THR A 12 -18.18 -10.77 23.15
N LEU A 13 -19.22 -10.77 22.30
CA LEU A 13 -19.05 -10.95 20.86
C LEU A 13 -18.27 -9.75 20.31
N GLY A 14 -16.96 -9.93 20.09
CA GLY A 14 -16.16 -9.01 19.30
C GLY A 14 -16.58 -9.13 17.84
N ALA A 15 -17.33 -8.16 17.32
CA ALA A 15 -17.58 -8.04 15.90
C ALA A 15 -16.26 -7.72 15.19
N ALA A 16 -15.62 -8.73 14.60
CA ALA A 16 -14.55 -8.51 13.65
C ALA A 16 -15.15 -7.83 12.42
N ALA A 17 -14.86 -6.54 12.24
CA ALA A 17 -15.14 -5.85 11.00
C ALA A 17 -14.29 -6.49 9.90
N ALA A 18 -14.88 -7.37 9.10
CA ALA A 18 -14.26 -7.82 7.86
C ALA A 18 -14.13 -6.60 6.93
N PRO A 19 -12.94 -6.30 6.37
CA PRO A 19 -12.82 -5.25 5.39
C PRO A 19 -13.69 -5.60 4.18
N PHE A 20 -14.55 -4.67 3.78
CA PHE A 20 -15.34 -4.75 2.56
C PHE A 20 -14.40 -4.70 1.36
N ALA A 21 -13.98 -5.86 0.86
CA ALA A 21 -13.41 -5.96 -0.48
C ALA A 21 -14.56 -5.76 -1.48
N SER A 22 -14.73 -4.55 -1.99
CA SER A 22 -15.56 -4.34 -3.18
C SER A 22 -14.88 -5.08 -4.34
N ALA A 23 -15.47 -6.18 -4.77
CA ALA A 23 -14.94 -7.00 -5.85
C ALA A 23 -14.95 -6.18 -7.15
N HIS A 24 -13.79 -5.61 -7.52
CA HIS A 24 -13.53 -4.98 -8.81
C HIS A 24 -13.43 -6.07 -9.90
N TYR A 25 -14.54 -6.76 -10.17
CA TYR A 25 -14.62 -7.81 -11.17
C TYR A 25 -14.32 -7.21 -12.56
N GLY A 26 -13.17 -7.54 -13.14
CA GLY A 26 -12.85 -7.28 -14.56
C GLY A 26 -11.78 -6.22 -14.84
N TYR A 27 -11.24 -5.52 -13.84
CA TYR A 27 -10.16 -4.55 -14.06
C TYR A 27 -8.78 -5.21 -14.00
N ARG A 28 -7.87 -4.89 -14.91
CA ARG A 28 -6.51 -5.45 -14.85
C ARG A 28 -5.70 -4.97 -13.65
N GLN A 29 -5.97 -3.75 -13.21
CA GLN A 29 -5.35 -3.12 -12.05
C GLN A 29 -6.35 -2.19 -11.38
N TYR A 30 -6.22 -2.01 -10.07
CA TYR A 30 -7.01 -1.03 -9.32
C TYR A 30 -6.38 -0.76 -7.94
N TYR A 31 -6.78 0.36 -7.32
CA TYR A 31 -6.47 0.67 -5.93
C TYR A 31 -7.70 0.45 -5.04
N ASP A 32 -7.48 0.13 -3.77
CA ASP A 32 -8.52 0.29 -2.76
C ASP A 32 -9.06 1.75 -2.79
N THR A 33 -10.35 1.91 -2.54
CA THR A 33 -11.02 3.23 -2.62
C THR A 33 -10.72 4.13 -1.42
N THR A 34 -10.14 3.58 -0.36
CA THR A 34 -9.87 4.30 0.90
C THR A 34 -8.47 4.01 1.41
N TRP A 35 -7.88 5.03 2.03
CA TRP A 35 -6.62 4.91 2.76
C TRP A 35 -6.89 4.31 4.14
N ALA A 36 -6.28 3.17 4.43
CA ALA A 36 -6.29 2.54 5.74
C ALA A 36 -5.17 3.11 6.62
N TYR A 37 -5.43 3.30 7.92
CA TYR A 37 -4.42 3.74 8.88
C TYR A 37 -3.83 2.54 9.63
N SER A 38 -2.49 2.43 9.64
CA SER A 38 -1.78 1.47 10.48
C SER A 38 -1.35 2.13 11.78
N THR A 39 -1.97 1.74 12.89
CA THR A 39 -1.59 2.18 14.24
C THR A 39 -0.23 1.62 14.67
N THR A 40 0.12 0.43 14.20
CA THR A 40 1.42 -0.22 14.52
C THR A 40 2.59 0.53 13.92
N TYR A 41 2.43 1.06 12.70
CA TYR A 41 3.53 1.66 11.95
C TYR A 41 3.38 3.18 11.72
N ASN A 42 2.29 3.78 12.21
CA ASN A 42 1.99 5.22 12.12
C ASN A 42 2.06 5.78 10.68
N TYR A 43 1.41 5.08 9.75
CA TYR A 43 1.26 5.53 8.37
C TYR A 43 -0.13 5.20 7.83
N TYR A 44 -0.46 5.82 6.71
CA TYR A 44 -1.59 5.41 5.89
C TYR A 44 -1.12 4.52 4.75
N TYR A 45 -1.95 3.58 4.33
CA TYR A 45 -1.67 2.77 3.15
C TYR A 45 -2.94 2.54 2.33
N VAL A 46 -2.73 2.32 1.05
CA VAL A 46 -3.75 1.84 0.12
C VAL A 46 -3.16 0.63 -0.60
N THR A 47 -3.98 -0.40 -0.83
CA THR A 47 -3.53 -1.58 -1.57
C THR A 47 -3.72 -1.34 -3.06
N TYR A 48 -2.70 -1.66 -3.83
CA TYR A 48 -2.80 -1.73 -5.29
C TYR A 48 -2.83 -3.21 -5.70
N TYR A 49 -3.86 -3.58 -6.45
CA TYR A 49 -4.05 -4.91 -7.00
C TYR A 49 -3.79 -4.89 -8.49
N TYR A 50 -3.16 -5.94 -9.00
CA TYR A 50 -2.88 -6.08 -10.42
C TYR A 50 -2.81 -7.54 -10.88
N GLN A 51 -3.12 -7.74 -12.15
CA GLN A 51 -2.86 -8.98 -12.87
C GLN A 51 -1.66 -8.76 -13.81
N PRO A 52 -0.51 -9.43 -13.55
CA PRO A 52 0.66 -9.38 -14.43
C PRO A 52 0.31 -9.63 -15.89
N VAL A 53 -0.52 -10.65 -16.16
CA VAL A 53 -0.98 -11.01 -17.51
C VAL A 53 -2.50 -11.10 -17.57
N VAL A 54 -3.07 -10.83 -18.75
CA VAL A 54 -4.53 -10.77 -18.98
C VAL A 54 -5.27 -12.08 -18.71
N THR A 55 -4.56 -13.21 -18.73
CA THR A 55 -5.14 -14.55 -18.48
C THR A 55 -5.11 -14.95 -17.00
N GLN A 56 -4.45 -14.16 -16.15
CA GLN A 56 -4.35 -14.46 -14.72
C GLN A 56 -5.68 -14.13 -14.04
N THR A 57 -6.21 -15.04 -13.24
CA THR A 57 -7.48 -14.87 -12.54
C THR A 57 -7.33 -14.35 -11.11
N THR A 58 -6.10 -14.38 -10.58
CA THR A 58 -5.76 -13.90 -9.23
C THR A 58 -4.98 -12.60 -9.31
N TYR A 59 -5.27 -11.68 -8.40
CA TYR A 59 -4.50 -10.44 -8.28
C TYR A 59 -3.28 -10.67 -7.40
N ASP A 60 -2.14 -10.18 -7.88
CA ASP A 60 -1.01 -9.82 -7.03
C ASP A 60 -1.24 -8.42 -6.45
N TYR A 61 -0.51 -8.07 -5.40
CA TYR A 61 -0.69 -6.76 -4.78
C TYR A 61 0.60 -6.20 -4.17
N HIS A 62 0.61 -4.90 -3.98
CA HIS A 62 1.60 -4.20 -3.17
C HIS A 62 0.93 -3.03 -2.44
N TYR A 63 1.63 -2.46 -1.46
CA TYR A 63 1.14 -1.31 -0.71
C TYR A 63 1.74 0.00 -1.24
N CYS A 64 0.88 1.00 -1.36
CA CYS A 64 1.28 2.40 -1.45
C CYS A 64 1.12 3.02 -0.06
N ILE A 65 2.21 3.52 0.51
CA ILE A 65 2.31 3.96 1.89
C ILE A 65 2.56 5.46 1.93
N TYR A 66 1.72 6.18 2.66
CA TYR A 66 1.84 7.61 2.89
C TYR A 66 2.19 7.89 4.35
N TYR A 67 3.28 8.62 4.55
CA TYR A 67 3.71 9.08 5.86
C TYR A 67 3.36 10.57 6.02
N PRO A 68 2.48 10.95 6.96
CA PRO A 68 2.20 12.36 7.24
C PRO A 68 3.44 13.17 7.67
N SER A 69 4.50 12.51 8.14
CA SER A 69 5.79 13.13 8.45
C SER A 69 6.64 13.43 7.21
N GLN A 70 6.33 12.85 6.06
CA GLN A 70 7.02 13.04 4.78
C GLN A 70 5.97 13.26 3.67
N PRO A 71 5.25 14.39 3.70
CA PRO A 71 3.99 14.57 2.99
C PRO A 71 4.12 14.68 1.47
N ASN A 72 5.35 14.76 0.94
CA ASN A 72 5.60 14.94 -0.48
C ASN A 72 5.60 13.61 -1.25
N TYR A 73 5.63 12.47 -0.56
CA TYR A 73 5.87 11.17 -1.20
C TYR A 73 4.87 10.09 -0.78
N ILE A 74 4.55 9.23 -1.75
CA ILE A 74 3.91 7.92 -1.54
C ILE A 74 4.94 6.84 -1.84
N TYR A 75 5.18 5.95 -0.90
CA TYR A 75 6.19 4.91 -0.99
C TYR A 75 5.59 3.58 -1.41
N TYR A 76 6.27 2.87 -2.31
CA TYR A 76 5.83 1.60 -2.84
C TYR A 76 6.51 0.46 -2.09
N TYR A 77 5.74 -0.45 -1.50
CA TYR A 77 6.23 -1.55 -0.68
C TYR A 77 5.67 -2.90 -1.16
N ASN A 78 6.55 -3.84 -1.48
CA ASN A 78 6.16 -5.19 -1.85
C ASN A 78 6.06 -6.07 -0.57
N PRO A 79 4.87 -6.59 -0.24
CA PRO A 79 4.67 -7.39 0.97
C PRO A 79 5.27 -8.79 0.92
N VAL A 80 5.46 -9.34 -0.28
CA VAL A 80 6.05 -10.68 -0.48
C VAL A 80 7.54 -10.65 -0.23
N SER A 81 8.25 -9.73 -0.89
CA SER A 81 9.70 -9.56 -0.71
C SER A 81 10.06 -8.68 0.49
N GLN A 82 9.06 -8.10 1.15
CA GLN A 82 9.20 -7.21 2.31
C GLN A 82 10.19 -6.06 2.09
N VAL A 83 10.08 -5.37 0.95
CA VAL A 83 10.96 -4.23 0.65
C VAL A 83 10.22 -3.08 0.00
N TYR A 84 10.69 -1.86 0.29
CA TYR A 84 10.37 -0.69 -0.51
C TYR A 84 11.09 -0.76 -1.85
N TRP A 85 10.41 -0.38 -2.93
CA TRP A 85 10.93 -0.49 -4.29
C TRP A 85 10.81 0.78 -5.12
N GLY A 86 10.18 1.83 -4.58
CA GLY A 86 10.14 3.14 -5.21
C GLY A 86 9.32 4.14 -4.41
N ARG A 87 9.20 5.34 -4.97
CA ARG A 87 8.33 6.40 -4.43
C ARG A 87 7.72 7.21 -5.56
N TYR A 88 6.65 7.92 -5.22
CA TYR A 88 5.93 8.81 -6.12
C TYR A 88 5.76 10.18 -5.47
N GLU A 89 6.04 11.24 -6.23
CA GLU A 89 5.95 12.62 -5.78
C GLU A 89 4.53 13.19 -5.94
N ILE A 90 3.93 13.62 -4.83
CA ILE A 90 2.59 14.19 -4.77
C ILE A 90 2.61 15.64 -5.27
N GLY A 91 1.62 16.05 -6.06
CA GLY A 91 1.43 17.45 -6.43
C GLY A 91 2.42 18.03 -7.46
N SER A 92 3.45 17.28 -7.86
CA SER A 92 4.32 17.65 -8.98
C SER A 92 3.54 17.71 -10.30
N LYS A 93 3.96 18.61 -11.20
CA LYS A 93 3.36 18.75 -12.53
C LYS A 93 4.05 17.81 -13.52
N GLY A 94 3.26 17.11 -14.33
CA GLY A 94 3.76 16.25 -15.41
C GLY A 94 3.63 14.75 -15.15
N ASP A 95 4.10 13.95 -16.11
CA ASP A 95 4.02 12.48 -16.11
C ASP A 95 5.24 11.80 -15.44
N LYS A 96 6.29 12.58 -15.12
CA LYS A 96 7.51 12.10 -14.48
C LYS A 96 7.50 12.35 -12.98
N ARG A 97 6.92 11.42 -12.23
CA ARG A 97 6.72 11.55 -10.77
C ARG A 97 7.15 10.32 -9.97
N TYR A 98 7.62 9.28 -10.64
CA TYR A 98 7.98 8.02 -10.00
C TYR A 98 9.50 7.79 -9.98
N SER A 99 10.08 7.57 -8.81
CA SER A 99 11.48 7.18 -8.64
C SER A 99 11.57 5.70 -8.26
N ILE A 100 12.15 4.88 -9.14
CA ILE A 100 12.37 3.45 -8.89
C ILE A 100 13.68 3.21 -8.13
N LEU A 101 13.66 2.38 -7.10
CA LEU A 101 14.88 1.97 -6.42
C LEU A 101 15.60 0.87 -7.20
N ALA A 102 16.92 1.00 -7.31
CA ALA A 102 17.78 -0.09 -7.73
C ALA A 102 17.69 -1.25 -6.73
N ASP A 103 17.76 -2.49 -7.22
CA ASP A 103 17.53 -3.69 -6.41
C ASP A 103 18.40 -3.74 -5.14
N LYS A 104 19.66 -3.31 -5.23
CA LYS A 104 20.61 -3.26 -4.09
C LYS A 104 20.20 -2.31 -2.97
N ASP A 105 19.42 -1.28 -3.29
CA ASP A 105 19.01 -0.22 -2.38
C ASP A 105 17.60 -0.46 -1.81
N ARG A 106 16.91 -1.51 -2.26
CA ARG A 106 15.62 -1.93 -1.70
C ARG A 106 15.83 -2.52 -0.31
N LYS A 107 15.13 -1.97 0.68
CA LYS A 107 15.21 -2.38 2.09
C LYS A 107 13.83 -2.55 2.68
N LYS A 108 13.76 -3.33 3.75
CA LYS A 108 12.53 -3.52 4.53
C LYS A 108 12.10 -2.23 5.21
N ASP A 109 13.07 -1.50 5.76
CA ASP A 109 12.82 -0.28 6.51
C ASP A 109 13.17 0.94 5.66
N LEU A 110 12.19 1.83 5.46
CA LEU A 110 12.39 3.05 4.66
C LEU A 110 13.54 3.93 5.19
N LYS A 111 13.77 3.91 6.51
CA LYS A 111 14.85 4.64 7.17
C LYS A 111 16.26 4.18 6.76
N GLU A 112 16.38 2.94 6.27
CA GLU A 112 17.64 2.38 5.77
C GLU A 112 17.92 2.76 4.31
N ILE A 113 16.96 3.40 3.63
CA ILE A 113 17.07 3.81 2.23
C ILE A 113 17.47 5.29 2.23
N PRO A 114 18.72 5.62 1.86
CA PRO A 114 19.16 7.00 1.85
C PRO A 114 18.46 7.78 0.73
N GLU A 115 18.22 9.08 0.94
CA GLU A 115 17.53 9.94 -0.05
C GLU A 115 18.17 9.87 -1.45
N LYS A 116 19.50 9.81 -1.51
CA LYS A 116 20.28 9.68 -2.76
C LYS A 116 20.07 8.35 -3.53
N ALA A 117 19.46 7.34 -2.90
CA ALA A 117 19.14 6.08 -3.57
C ALA A 117 17.90 6.21 -4.46
N PHE A 118 17.05 7.21 -4.22
CA PHE A 118 15.94 7.52 -5.11
C PHE A 118 16.48 8.32 -6.30
N PRO A 119 16.43 7.76 -7.53
CA PRO A 119 16.86 8.48 -8.72
C PRO A 119 15.87 9.61 -9.05
N GLU A 120 16.23 10.42 -10.06
CA GLU A 120 15.31 11.40 -10.61
C GLU A 120 13.97 10.77 -11.02
N PRO A 121 12.84 11.42 -10.71
CA PRO A 121 11.53 10.93 -11.10
C PRO A 121 11.40 10.72 -12.61
N GLY A 122 10.94 9.53 -12.99
CA GLY A 122 10.57 9.14 -14.33
C GLY A 122 9.07 8.83 -14.43
N LYS A 123 8.68 8.26 -15.56
CA LYS A 123 7.30 7.79 -15.79
C LYS A 123 6.98 6.62 -14.86
N MET A 124 5.69 6.39 -14.63
CA MET A 124 5.23 5.19 -13.95
C MET A 124 5.77 3.93 -14.65
N PRO A 125 6.27 2.94 -13.90
CA PRO A 125 6.74 1.69 -14.48
C PRO A 125 5.56 0.89 -15.02
N THR A 126 5.85 -0.19 -15.74
CA THR A 126 4.82 -1.16 -16.13
C THR A 126 4.29 -1.89 -14.90
N ILE A 127 3.09 -2.48 -15.03
CA ILE A 127 2.57 -3.44 -14.05
C ILE A 127 3.67 -4.49 -13.78
N PRO A 128 3.99 -4.81 -12.51
CA PRO A 128 4.99 -5.80 -12.20
C PRO A 128 4.70 -7.15 -12.89
N GLY A 129 5.68 -7.69 -13.60
CA GLY A 129 5.54 -8.96 -14.34
C GLY A 129 4.77 -8.86 -15.67
N ALA A 130 4.28 -7.70 -16.07
CA ALA A 130 3.57 -7.54 -17.34
C ALA A 130 4.49 -7.63 -18.56
N LYS A 131 3.97 -8.24 -19.63
CA LYS A 131 4.68 -8.46 -20.91
C LYS A 131 4.21 -7.53 -22.05
N ASP A 132 3.13 -6.79 -21.83
CA ASP A 132 2.46 -5.95 -22.82
C ASP A 132 2.59 -4.46 -22.51
N SER A 133 3.57 -4.10 -21.68
CA SER A 133 3.99 -2.73 -21.41
C SER A 133 2.89 -1.81 -20.83
N VAL A 134 1.80 -2.36 -20.29
CA VAL A 134 0.78 -1.56 -19.61
C VAL A 134 1.38 -0.91 -18.37
N ALA A 135 1.31 0.42 -18.32
CA ALA A 135 1.78 1.21 -17.21
C ALA A 135 0.91 1.01 -15.96
N MET A 136 1.56 1.02 -14.80
CA MET A 136 0.88 1.10 -13.51
C MET A 136 0.19 2.46 -13.38
N GLU A 137 -1.06 2.47 -12.94
CA GLU A 137 -1.78 3.69 -12.60
C GLU A 137 -1.10 4.40 -11.42
N PRO A 138 -1.03 5.74 -11.43
CA PRO A 138 -0.49 6.50 -10.30
C PRO A 138 -1.34 6.25 -9.05
N PRO A 139 -0.75 6.38 -7.85
CA PRO A 139 -1.47 6.17 -6.62
C PRO A 139 -2.47 7.31 -6.38
N PRO A 140 -3.56 7.08 -5.65
CA PRO A 140 -4.56 8.11 -5.41
C PRO A 140 -3.98 9.22 -4.52
N GLU A 141 -3.96 10.46 -5.02
CA GLU A 141 -3.35 11.61 -4.33
C GLU A 141 -4.28 12.26 -3.26
N ASN A 142 -5.47 11.70 -3.04
CA ASN A 142 -6.39 12.10 -1.96
C ASN A 142 -5.91 11.60 -0.58
N VAL A 143 -4.61 11.71 -0.31
CA VAL A 143 -3.98 11.27 0.93
C VAL A 143 -4.58 11.99 2.14
N PRO A 144 -4.72 11.31 3.29
CA PRO A 144 -5.17 11.94 4.53
C PRO A 144 -4.25 13.09 4.93
N LYS A 145 -4.83 14.27 5.20
CA LYS A 145 -4.06 15.49 5.52
C LYS A 145 -3.78 15.67 7.01
N ASP A 146 -4.55 14.98 7.84
CA ASP A 146 -4.45 15.12 9.30
C ASP A 146 -3.44 14.11 9.86
N LYS A 147 -2.57 14.58 10.74
CA LYS A 147 -1.79 13.70 11.61
C LYS A 147 -2.76 13.12 12.64
N LYS A 148 -2.88 11.79 12.69
CA LYS A 148 -3.56 11.11 13.80
C LYS A 148 -2.66 11.01 15.03
#